data_AF-A0A453LRI1-F1
#
_entry.id   AF-A0A453LRI1-F1
#
_cell.length_a   1.000
_cell.length_b   1.000
_cell.length_c   1.000
_cell.angle_alpha   90.00
_cell.angle_beta   90.00
_cell.angle_gamma   90.00
#
_symmetry.space_group_name_H-M   'P 1'
#
loop_
_entity.id
_entity.type
_entity.pdbx_description
1 polymer ?
#
loop_
_entity_poly.entity_id
_entity_poly.type
_entity_poly.pdbx_seq_one_letter_code
_entity_poly.pdbx_strand_id
1 'polypeptide(L)'
;MRKVRLLTPILQRYERLAMRCYVKRVNAFLLPPDNVQRRSFQKLRLQTFWRPGLDEWFTAAVGRWGVEDLEIVVESPCKQFGFYPLNRCQNVRLKRLLLSNFCHYYGTPPLFFQRLTTITLCKGSSRPHLVYDILRDCLQLVDLRLRDGPYSRAPLHVNFPNSRLKNLQVDNCDIFKIYLTSVPCLETFACRGQPTKLRYGEVPRLRHVSLNFLETGYAYTGEHDLVPRKNTHSLSKFFKGVPPPVEELFLQLRGHQMWMKPTAIISRLNNLKKLFIANVPMDWDTFWIFTLFAAAPYLQSLHVHVCPLSTK
;
A
#
# COMPACT_ATOMS: atom_id res chain seq x y z
N MET A 1 -24.65 -10.86 36.53
CA MET A 1 -25.05 -10.68 35.11
C MET A 1 -26.16 -9.65 34.84
N ARG A 2 -27.18 -9.42 35.70
CA ARG A 2 -28.26 -8.44 35.45
C ARG A 2 -27.82 -6.96 35.39
N LYS A 3 -26.85 -6.52 36.20
CA LYS A 3 -26.33 -5.12 36.21
C LYS A 3 -25.65 -4.70 34.90
N VAL A 4 -24.96 -5.62 34.21
CA VAL A 4 -24.29 -5.36 32.92
C VAL A 4 -25.30 -5.11 31.79
N ARG A 5 -26.46 -5.76 31.83
CA ARG A 5 -27.53 -5.57 30.84
C ARG A 5 -28.21 -4.19 30.90
N LEU A 6 -28.25 -3.55 32.09
CA LEU A 6 -28.83 -2.21 32.28
C LEU A 6 -27.87 -1.06 31.90
N LEU A 7 -26.56 -1.28 32.01
CA LEU A 7 -25.54 -0.28 31.65
C LEU A 7 -25.36 -0.15 30.14
N THR A 8 -25.57 -1.24 29.40
CA THR A 8 -25.41 -1.28 27.93
C THR A 8 -26.25 -0.22 27.19
N PRO A 9 -27.58 -0.09 27.42
CA PRO A 9 -28.38 0.92 26.74
C PRO A 9 -28.01 2.36 27.14
N ILE A 10 -27.53 2.58 28.37
CA ILE A 10 -27.08 3.89 28.84
C ILE A 10 -25.79 4.30 28.12
N LEU A 11 -24.81 3.39 28.06
CA LEU A 11 -23.56 3.62 27.32
C LEU A 11 -23.82 3.90 25.84
N GLN A 12 -24.68 3.12 25.19
CA GLN A 12 -25.06 3.36 23.79
C GLN A 12 -25.71 4.73 23.59
N ARG A 13 -26.47 5.24 24.56
CA ARG A 13 -27.07 6.58 24.48
C ARG A 13 -25.98 7.66 24.56
N TYR A 14 -25.03 7.54 25.47
CA TYR A 14 -23.90 8.46 25.59
C TYR A 14 -23.01 8.46 24.34
N GLU A 15 -22.72 7.29 23.78
CA GLU A 15 -21.98 7.18 22.52
C GLU A 15 -22.68 7.92 21.38
N ARG A 16 -23.99 7.70 21.20
CA ARG A 16 -24.78 8.40 20.17
C ARG A 16 -24.77 9.91 20.37
N LEU A 17 -24.88 10.40 21.60
CA LEU A 17 -24.84 11.82 21.91
C LEU A 17 -23.45 12.42 21.63
N ALA A 18 -22.38 11.74 22.02
CA ALA A 18 -21.01 12.14 21.75
C ALA A 18 -20.75 12.22 20.24
N MET A 19 -21.18 11.19 19.48
CA MET A 19 -21.07 11.18 18.02
C MET A 19 -21.84 12.34 17.38
N ARG A 20 -23.07 12.63 17.83
CA ARG A 20 -23.86 13.77 17.32
C ARG A 20 -23.18 15.12 17.60
N CYS A 21 -22.61 15.30 18.80
CA CYS A 21 -21.90 16.52 19.17
C CYS A 21 -20.61 16.68 18.34
N TYR A 22 -19.86 15.59 18.13
CA TYR A 22 -18.70 15.56 17.26
C TYR A 22 -19.07 15.97 15.83
N VAL A 23 -20.09 15.33 15.26
CA VAL A 23 -20.61 15.65 13.91
C VAL A 23 -21.02 17.12 13.80
N LYS A 24 -21.75 17.65 14.78
CA LYS A 24 -22.20 19.05 14.78
C LYS A 24 -21.00 20.01 14.76
N ARG A 25 -19.95 19.72 15.54
CA ARG A 25 -18.72 20.53 15.56
C ARG A 25 -17.96 20.45 14.24
N VAL A 26 -17.78 19.25 13.68
CA VAL A 26 -17.09 19.09 12.40
C VAL A 26 -17.87 19.72 11.25
N ASN A 27 -19.21 19.60 11.23
CA ASN A 27 -20.05 20.30 10.26
C ASN A 27 -19.92 21.82 10.40
N ALA A 28 -19.97 22.36 11.61
CA ALA A 28 -19.77 23.80 11.84
C ALA A 28 -18.36 24.26 11.37
N PHE A 29 -17.37 23.37 11.44
CA PHE A 29 -16.01 23.64 10.98
C PHE A 29 -15.87 23.53 9.46
N LEU A 30 -16.23 22.41 8.83
CA LEU A 30 -16.01 22.14 7.40
C LEU A 30 -17.08 22.76 6.49
N LEU A 31 -18.30 22.90 6.98
CA LEU A 31 -19.47 23.39 6.25
C LEU A 31 -19.98 24.73 6.83
N PRO A 32 -19.12 25.75 7.03
CA PRO A 32 -19.59 27.05 7.49
C PRO A 32 -20.45 27.72 6.40
N PRO A 33 -21.37 28.63 6.78
CA PRO A 33 -22.14 29.40 5.81
C PRO A 33 -21.21 30.22 4.90
N ASP A 34 -21.64 30.45 3.66
CA ASP A 34 -20.81 31.02 2.57
C ASP A 34 -20.25 32.42 2.87
N ASN A 35 -20.78 33.07 3.90
CA ASN A 35 -20.45 34.42 4.35
C ASN A 35 -19.18 34.46 5.22
N VAL A 36 -18.63 33.30 5.61
CA VAL A 36 -17.44 33.20 6.46
C VAL A 36 -16.18 33.20 5.59
N GLN A 37 -15.18 33.97 6.00
CA GLN A 37 -13.90 34.11 5.32
C GLN A 37 -13.31 32.73 4.95
N ARG A 38 -13.03 32.51 3.66
CA ARG A 38 -12.47 31.25 3.15
C ARG A 38 -11.09 31.01 3.76
N ARG A 39 -11.01 30.13 4.75
CA ARG A 39 -9.74 29.61 5.24
C ARG A 39 -9.23 28.58 4.24
N SER A 40 -8.04 28.80 3.68
CA SER A 40 -7.35 27.76 2.91
C SER A 40 -6.46 26.96 3.85
N PHE A 41 -6.48 25.64 3.69
CA PHE A 41 -5.62 24.74 4.45
C PHE A 41 -4.76 23.98 3.48
N GLN A 42 -3.45 23.92 3.74
CA GLN A 42 -2.56 23.14 2.89
C GLN A 42 -2.76 21.63 3.14
N LYS A 43 -2.90 21.24 4.40
CA LYS A 43 -3.04 19.86 4.85
C LYS A 43 -4.24 19.69 5.76
N LEU A 44 -5.03 18.65 5.52
CA LEU A 44 -6.16 18.26 6.37
C LEU A 44 -6.13 16.75 6.63
N ARG A 45 -6.21 16.37 7.91
CA ARG A 45 -6.39 14.98 8.32
C ARG A 45 -7.73 14.81 9.03
N LEU A 46 -8.55 13.89 8.54
CA LEU A 46 -9.84 13.53 9.10
C LEU A 46 -9.82 12.06 9.52
N GLN A 47 -9.91 11.81 10.82
CA GLN A 47 -10.09 10.47 11.38
C GLN A 47 -11.51 10.36 11.91
N THR A 48 -12.26 9.39 11.41
CA THR A 48 -13.70 9.30 11.71
C THR A 48 -14.24 7.88 11.57
N PHE A 49 -15.48 7.68 11.99
CA PHE A 49 -16.25 6.47 11.71
C PHE A 49 -17.06 6.67 10.43
N TRP A 50 -17.37 5.57 9.74
CA TRP A 50 -18.26 5.64 8.60
C TRP A 50 -19.60 6.28 8.97
N ARG A 51 -20.03 7.25 8.16
CA ARG A 51 -21.33 7.91 8.30
C ARG A 51 -21.86 8.41 6.96
N PRO A 52 -23.19 8.54 6.82
CA PRO A 52 -23.79 9.35 5.77
C PRO A 52 -23.31 10.81 5.86
N GLY A 53 -22.99 11.42 4.71
CA GLY A 53 -22.53 12.82 4.59
C GLY A 53 -21.00 13.01 4.65
N LEU A 54 -20.20 11.94 4.65
CA LEU A 54 -18.73 12.04 4.60
C LEU A 54 -18.24 12.63 3.26
N ASP A 55 -19.04 12.47 2.22
CA ASP A 55 -18.86 13.02 0.89
C ASP A 55 -18.97 14.56 0.87
N GLU A 56 -19.85 15.13 1.68
CA GLU A 56 -19.93 16.58 1.88
C GLU A 56 -18.66 17.12 2.55
N TRP A 57 -18.12 16.40 3.53
CA TRP A 57 -16.85 16.76 4.19
C TRP A 57 -15.69 16.78 3.20
N PHE A 58 -15.62 15.76 2.35
CA PHE A 58 -14.61 15.68 1.29
C PHE A 58 -14.78 16.83 0.29
N THR A 59 -16.01 17.06 -0.17
CA THR A 59 -16.35 18.12 -1.13
C THR A 59 -16.02 19.50 -0.60
N ALA A 60 -16.28 19.76 0.68
CA ALA A 60 -15.88 20.99 1.33
C ALA A 60 -14.36 21.12 1.41
N ALA A 61 -13.66 20.10 1.90
CA ALA A 61 -12.20 20.12 2.03
C ALA A 61 -11.50 20.39 0.69
N VAL A 62 -11.91 19.70 -0.36
CA VAL A 62 -11.26 19.78 -1.68
C VAL A 62 -11.77 20.96 -2.51
N GLY A 63 -13.09 21.14 -2.58
CA GLY A 63 -13.72 22.14 -3.44
C GLY A 63 -13.78 23.54 -2.84
N ARG A 64 -14.11 23.67 -1.55
CA ARG A 64 -14.27 24.97 -0.89
C ARG A 64 -12.98 25.45 -0.23
N TRP A 65 -12.25 24.56 0.44
CA TRP A 65 -11.07 24.89 1.25
C TRP A 65 -9.77 24.79 0.47
N GLY A 66 -9.79 24.15 -0.70
CA GLY A 66 -8.65 24.07 -1.61
C GLY A 66 -7.46 23.27 -1.07
N VAL A 67 -7.73 22.23 -0.28
CA VAL A 67 -6.70 21.39 0.36
C VAL A 67 -5.78 20.74 -0.68
N GLU A 68 -4.47 20.78 -0.43
CA GLU A 68 -3.45 20.15 -1.29
C GLU A 68 -3.08 18.75 -0.81
N ASP A 69 -3.11 18.50 0.50
CA ASP A 69 -2.78 17.23 1.16
C ASP A 69 -3.94 16.77 2.06
N LEU A 70 -4.63 15.71 1.65
CA LEU A 70 -5.81 15.20 2.34
C LEU A 70 -5.57 13.78 2.84
N GLU A 71 -5.72 13.59 4.15
CA GLU A 71 -5.69 12.28 4.78
C GLU A 71 -7.05 11.95 5.37
N ILE A 72 -7.64 10.82 4.96
CA ILE A 72 -8.91 10.34 5.48
C ILE A 72 -8.73 8.93 6.01
N VAL A 73 -9.04 8.77 7.29
CA VAL A 73 -8.98 7.51 8.00
C VAL A 73 -10.35 7.17 8.53
N VAL A 74 -10.99 6.15 7.93
CA VAL A 74 -12.26 5.63 8.41
C VAL A 74 -11.99 4.42 9.31
N GLU A 75 -12.36 4.47 10.58
CA GLU A 75 -12.07 3.37 11.52
C GLU A 75 -12.95 2.14 11.28
N SER A 76 -14.19 2.34 10.86
CA SER A 76 -15.13 1.27 10.52
C SER A 76 -15.15 0.97 9.01
N PRO A 77 -15.41 -0.28 8.59
CA PRO A 77 -15.48 -0.63 7.17
C PRO A 77 -16.50 0.25 6.45
N CYS A 78 -16.03 1.07 5.51
CA CYS A 78 -16.90 1.89 4.68
C CYS A 78 -17.78 0.99 3.81
N LYS A 79 -19.10 1.18 3.89
CA LYS A 79 -20.06 0.38 3.10
C LYS A 79 -20.12 0.78 1.63
N GLN A 80 -19.83 2.05 1.29
CA GLN A 80 -19.72 2.58 -0.07
C GLN A 80 -19.48 4.09 -0.02
N PHE A 81 -18.46 4.59 -0.70
CA PHE A 81 -18.25 6.02 -0.93
C PHE A 81 -18.08 6.26 -2.43
N GLY A 82 -18.71 7.32 -2.94
CA GLY A 82 -18.54 7.76 -4.32
C GLY A 82 -17.84 9.11 -4.36
N PHE A 83 -16.81 9.25 -5.18
CA PHE A 83 -16.19 10.55 -5.43
C PHE A 83 -17.00 11.45 -6.37
N TYR A 84 -18.18 11.00 -6.84
CA TYR A 84 -19.04 11.72 -7.77
C TYR A 84 -19.34 13.19 -7.42
N PRO A 85 -19.59 13.57 -6.14
CA PRO A 85 -19.86 14.98 -5.80
C PRO A 85 -18.70 15.92 -6.16
N LEU A 86 -17.49 15.38 -6.27
CA LEU A 86 -16.26 16.13 -6.52
C LEU A 86 -16.04 16.46 -7.99
N ASN A 87 -16.75 15.78 -8.90
CA ASN A 87 -16.75 16.17 -10.32
C ASN A 87 -17.26 17.60 -10.53
N ARG A 88 -18.03 18.12 -9.57
CA ARG A 88 -18.54 19.49 -9.57
C ARG A 88 -17.54 20.51 -9.01
N CYS A 89 -16.42 20.08 -8.44
CA CYS A 89 -15.41 20.97 -7.89
C CYS A 89 -14.50 21.50 -9.00
N GLN A 90 -14.62 22.80 -9.31
CA GLN A 90 -13.84 23.42 -10.39
C GLN A 90 -12.38 23.74 -10.01
N ASN A 91 -12.10 23.99 -8.73
CA ASN A 91 -10.79 24.48 -8.26
C ASN A 91 -10.06 23.49 -7.35
N VAL A 92 -9.92 22.24 -7.82
CA VAL A 92 -9.19 21.21 -7.04
C VAL A 92 -7.68 21.42 -7.13
N ARG A 93 -7.05 21.71 -5.99
CA ARG A 93 -5.59 21.83 -5.82
C ARG A 93 -4.95 20.58 -5.21
N LEU A 94 -5.72 19.52 -5.02
CA LEU A 94 -5.29 18.31 -4.34
C LEU A 94 -4.13 17.65 -5.10
N LYS A 95 -3.01 17.43 -4.39
CA LYS A 95 -1.80 16.78 -4.91
C LYS A 95 -1.51 15.47 -4.20
N ARG A 96 -1.90 15.35 -2.92
CA ARG A 96 -1.64 14.18 -2.07
C ARG A 96 -2.93 13.69 -1.45
N LEU A 97 -3.16 12.38 -1.53
CA LEU A 97 -4.35 11.74 -1.00
C LEU A 97 -4.00 10.46 -0.26
N LEU A 98 -4.41 10.36 1.00
CA LEU A 98 -4.37 9.14 1.79
C LEU A 98 -5.79 8.69 2.13
N LEU A 99 -6.12 7.44 1.80
CA LEU A 99 -7.42 6.83 2.09
C LEU A 99 -7.22 5.56 2.89
N SER A 100 -7.90 5.44 4.03
CA SER A 100 -7.96 4.21 4.82
C SER A 100 -9.40 3.77 5.05
N ASN A 101 -9.65 2.47 4.89
CA ASN A 101 -10.94 1.80 5.00
C ASN A 101 -12.03 2.32 4.07
N PHE A 102 -11.66 2.54 2.82
CA PHE A 102 -12.44 3.30 1.85
C PHE A 102 -12.88 2.46 0.66
N CYS A 103 -14.18 2.22 0.51
CA CYS A 103 -14.70 1.45 -0.63
C CYS A 103 -15.26 2.40 -1.69
N HIS A 104 -14.59 2.54 -2.83
CA HIS A 104 -15.14 3.25 -3.98
C HIS A 104 -16.17 2.37 -4.71
N TYR A 105 -17.33 2.94 -5.01
CA TYR A 105 -18.32 2.34 -5.91
C TYR A 105 -18.01 2.61 -7.38
N TYR A 106 -18.06 1.58 -8.25
CA TYR A 106 -17.82 1.67 -9.69
C TYR A 106 -18.28 3.01 -10.29
N GLY A 107 -17.35 3.73 -10.92
CA GLY A 107 -17.57 5.04 -11.48
C GLY A 107 -16.32 5.60 -12.12
N THR A 108 -16.49 6.48 -13.12
CA THR A 108 -15.37 7.22 -13.70
C THR A 108 -14.65 7.99 -12.59
N PRO A 109 -13.34 7.75 -12.39
CA PRO A 109 -12.52 8.53 -11.47
C PRO A 109 -12.70 10.02 -11.74
N PRO A 110 -12.83 10.83 -10.68
CA PRO A 110 -12.94 12.26 -10.85
C PRO A 110 -11.76 12.88 -11.59
N LEU A 111 -12.00 13.92 -12.37
CA LEU A 111 -10.96 14.63 -13.13
C LEU A 111 -9.81 15.14 -12.24
N PHE A 112 -10.05 15.41 -10.95
CA PHE A 112 -8.98 15.85 -10.06
C PHE A 112 -7.91 14.80 -9.79
N PHE A 113 -8.22 13.50 -9.96
CA PHE A 113 -7.24 12.42 -9.85
C PHE A 113 -6.09 12.60 -10.85
N GLN A 114 -6.34 13.23 -12.00
CA GLN A 114 -5.30 13.54 -12.99
C GLN A 114 -4.18 14.43 -12.44
N ARG A 115 -4.44 15.25 -11.40
CA ARG A 115 -3.46 16.16 -10.78
C ARG A 115 -2.75 15.55 -9.58
N LEU A 116 -3.19 14.40 -9.10
CA LEU A 116 -2.58 13.75 -7.94
C LEU A 116 -1.17 13.28 -8.27
N THR A 117 -0.25 13.63 -7.39
CA THR A 117 1.17 13.25 -7.46
C THR A 117 1.51 12.14 -6.47
N THR A 118 0.76 12.04 -5.37
CA THR A 118 0.96 11.01 -4.34
C THR A 118 -0.37 10.42 -3.92
N ILE A 119 -0.47 9.09 -3.92
CA ILE A 119 -1.63 8.36 -3.42
C ILE A 119 -1.18 7.28 -2.43
N THR A 120 -1.84 7.22 -1.28
CA THR A 120 -1.67 6.17 -0.29
C THR A 120 -3.00 5.50 0.01
N LEU A 121 -3.13 4.22 -0.31
CA LEU A 121 -4.32 3.41 -0.05
C LEU A 121 -4.02 2.43 1.09
N CYS A 122 -4.73 2.56 2.20
CA CYS A 122 -4.58 1.75 3.41
C CYS A 122 -5.78 0.82 3.62
N LYS A 123 -5.61 -0.21 4.46
CA LYS A 123 -6.62 -1.06 5.14
C LYS A 123 -8.01 -1.04 4.51
N GLY A 124 -8.42 -2.08 3.79
CA GLY A 124 -9.78 -2.17 3.22
C GLY A 124 -10.07 -1.25 2.03
N SER A 125 -9.19 -0.30 1.71
CA SER A 125 -9.35 0.60 0.55
C SER A 125 -8.77 0.05 -0.76
N SER A 126 -8.00 -1.03 -0.73
CA SER A 126 -7.30 -1.51 -1.92
C SER A 126 -7.97 -2.75 -2.51
N ARG A 127 -9.30 -2.72 -2.68
CA ARG A 127 -9.93 -3.67 -3.61
C ARG A 127 -9.24 -3.49 -4.97
N PRO A 128 -8.81 -4.55 -5.66
CA PRO A 128 -7.98 -4.43 -6.86
C PRO A 128 -8.56 -3.45 -7.88
N HIS A 129 -9.88 -3.46 -8.09
CA HIS A 129 -10.59 -2.57 -9.01
C HIS A 129 -10.38 -1.08 -8.70
N LEU A 130 -10.42 -0.66 -7.43
CA LEU A 130 -10.20 0.74 -7.06
C LEU A 130 -8.77 1.20 -7.38
N VAL A 131 -7.80 0.31 -7.17
CA VAL A 131 -6.40 0.56 -7.52
C VAL A 131 -6.28 0.74 -9.03
N TYR A 132 -6.91 -0.11 -9.84
CA TYR A 132 -6.90 0.03 -11.30
C TYR A 132 -7.59 1.30 -11.80
N ASP A 133 -8.77 1.62 -11.29
CA ASP A 133 -9.55 2.79 -11.73
C ASP A 133 -8.79 4.08 -11.44
N ILE A 134 -8.30 4.24 -10.20
CA ILE A 134 -7.47 5.38 -9.81
C ILE A 134 -6.25 5.49 -10.71
N LEU A 135 -5.52 4.39 -10.91
CA LEU A 135 -4.24 4.43 -11.60
C LEU A 135 -4.35 4.58 -13.11
N ARG A 136 -5.49 4.18 -13.71
CA ARG A 136 -5.74 4.41 -15.14
C ARG A 136 -5.82 5.90 -15.46
N ASP A 137 -6.37 6.70 -14.55
CA ASP A 137 -6.74 8.09 -14.84
C ASP A 137 -5.79 9.11 -14.15
N CYS A 138 -4.88 8.67 -13.26
CA CYS A 138 -3.88 9.54 -12.59
C CYS A 138 -2.57 9.71 -13.40
N LEU A 139 -2.59 10.47 -14.49
CA LEU A 139 -1.40 10.65 -15.36
C LEU A 139 -0.20 11.34 -14.68
N GLN A 140 -0.43 12.20 -13.69
CA GLN A 140 0.63 12.92 -12.96
C GLN A 140 1.14 12.18 -11.72
N LEU A 141 0.68 10.95 -11.47
CA LEU A 141 1.07 10.21 -10.28
C LEU A 141 2.56 9.87 -10.31
N VAL A 142 3.27 10.23 -9.23
CA VAL A 142 4.70 9.98 -9.04
C VAL A 142 4.93 8.92 -7.96
N ASP A 143 4.12 8.95 -6.90
CA ASP A 143 4.25 8.08 -5.72
C ASP A 143 2.95 7.31 -5.44
N LEU A 144 3.02 5.98 -5.47
CA LEU A 144 1.93 5.10 -5.05
C LEU A 144 2.33 4.25 -3.86
N ARG A 145 1.53 4.28 -2.79
CA ARG A 145 1.70 3.41 -1.62
C ARG A 145 0.43 2.61 -1.35
N LEU A 146 0.57 1.30 -1.28
CA LEU A 146 -0.49 0.37 -0.88
C LEU A 146 -0.12 -0.20 0.49
N ARG A 147 -0.98 -0.07 1.49
CA ARG A 147 -0.74 -0.53 2.86
C ARG A 147 -1.90 -1.36 3.39
N ASP A 148 -1.61 -2.46 4.06
CA ASP A 148 -2.61 -3.31 4.74
C ASP A 148 -3.80 -3.69 3.83
N GLY A 149 -3.52 -4.05 2.58
CA GLY A 149 -4.56 -4.31 1.56
C GLY A 149 -5.45 -5.53 1.88
N PRO A 150 -6.63 -5.69 1.22
CA PRO A 150 -7.58 -6.73 1.57
C PRO A 150 -7.00 -8.12 1.34
N TYR A 151 -7.45 -9.06 2.18
CA TYR A 151 -7.12 -10.49 2.19
C TYR A 151 -7.70 -11.27 1.00
N SER A 152 -7.48 -10.79 -0.24
CA SER A 152 -8.11 -11.41 -1.42
C SER A 152 -7.17 -12.33 -2.20
N ARG A 153 -5.89 -12.50 -1.77
CA ARG A 153 -4.83 -13.23 -2.50
C ARG A 153 -4.73 -12.92 -4.00
N ALA A 154 -5.35 -11.82 -4.44
CA ALA A 154 -5.50 -11.50 -5.85
C ALA A 154 -4.16 -10.99 -6.41
N PRO A 155 -3.86 -11.26 -7.69
CA PRO A 155 -2.68 -10.69 -8.31
C PRO A 155 -2.84 -9.17 -8.48
N LEU A 156 -1.76 -8.44 -8.21
CA LEU A 156 -1.65 -7.02 -8.52
C LEU A 156 -0.97 -6.87 -9.88
N HIS A 157 -1.68 -6.34 -10.85
CA HIS A 157 -1.11 -5.93 -12.14
C HIS A 157 -0.85 -4.44 -12.12
N VAL A 158 0.36 -4.05 -12.50
CA VAL A 158 0.82 -2.67 -12.58
C VAL A 158 1.12 -2.43 -14.05
N ASN A 159 0.13 -1.91 -14.77
CA ASN A 159 0.19 -1.67 -16.20
C ASN A 159 -0.22 -0.22 -16.51
N PHE A 160 0.75 0.69 -16.42
CA PHE A 160 0.55 2.13 -16.51
C PHE A 160 1.59 2.75 -17.46
N PRO A 161 1.49 2.47 -18.79
CA PRO A 161 2.48 2.91 -19.76
C PRO A 161 2.60 4.44 -19.85
N ASN A 162 1.52 5.15 -19.60
CA ASN A 162 1.45 6.61 -19.68
C ASN A 162 1.72 7.31 -18.35
N SER A 163 1.97 6.56 -17.27
CA SER A 163 2.16 7.15 -15.94
C SER A 163 3.55 7.77 -15.77
N ARG A 164 3.62 8.79 -14.90
CA ARG A 164 4.87 9.37 -14.39
C ARG A 164 5.33 8.67 -13.11
N LEU A 165 4.82 7.46 -12.84
CA LEU A 165 5.03 6.76 -11.58
C LEU A 165 6.51 6.43 -11.41
N LYS A 166 7.14 7.02 -10.39
CA LYS A 166 8.54 6.80 -10.04
C LYS A 166 8.71 5.85 -8.88
N ASN A 167 7.80 5.89 -7.91
CA ASN A 167 7.92 5.14 -6.66
C ASN A 167 6.67 4.30 -6.41
N LEU A 168 6.86 2.99 -6.25
CA LEU A 168 5.81 2.05 -5.88
C LEU A 168 6.17 1.34 -4.58
N GLN A 169 5.31 1.48 -3.56
CA GLN A 169 5.46 0.78 -2.29
C GLN A 169 4.23 -0.08 -2.00
N VAL A 170 4.46 -1.34 -1.65
CA VAL A 170 3.43 -2.31 -1.26
C VAL A 170 3.80 -2.86 0.11
N ASP A 171 3.10 -2.43 1.17
CA ASP A 171 3.37 -2.85 2.54
C ASP A 171 2.21 -3.69 3.11
N ASN A 172 2.53 -4.88 3.58
CA ASN A 172 1.63 -5.75 4.33
C ASN A 172 0.29 -6.03 3.63
N CYS A 173 0.31 -6.09 2.29
CA CYS A 173 -0.84 -6.49 1.49
C CYS A 173 -0.80 -8.01 1.26
N ASP A 174 -1.94 -8.68 1.38
CA ASP A 174 -2.08 -10.11 1.07
C ASP A 174 -2.15 -10.35 -0.45
N ILE A 175 -1.03 -10.09 -1.14
CA ILE A 175 -0.87 -10.20 -2.59
C ILE A 175 0.09 -11.35 -2.87
N PHE A 176 -0.37 -12.39 -3.58
CA PHE A 176 0.48 -13.54 -3.88
C PHE A 176 1.40 -13.31 -5.10
N LYS A 177 1.00 -12.44 -6.03
CA LYS A 177 1.77 -12.11 -7.24
C LYS A 177 1.66 -10.63 -7.59
N ILE A 178 2.78 -10.00 -7.92
CA ILE A 178 2.84 -8.66 -8.49
C ILE A 178 3.44 -8.76 -9.89
N TYR A 179 2.74 -8.17 -10.85
CA TYR A 179 3.16 -8.06 -12.25
C TYR A 179 3.45 -6.59 -12.54
N LEU A 180 4.72 -6.24 -12.72
CA LEU A 180 5.14 -4.93 -13.20
C LEU A 180 5.16 -4.98 -14.73
N THR A 181 3.98 -4.96 -15.35
CA THR A 181 3.81 -5.25 -16.79
C THR A 181 4.39 -4.15 -17.68
N SER A 182 3.98 -2.90 -17.48
CA SER A 182 4.52 -1.75 -18.20
C SER A 182 4.41 -0.50 -17.32
N VAL A 183 5.54 -0.01 -16.83
CA VAL A 183 5.64 1.19 -15.99
C VAL A 183 7.01 1.84 -16.27
N PRO A 184 7.13 2.59 -17.38
CA PRO A 184 8.42 2.99 -17.93
C PRO A 184 9.18 4.01 -17.08
N CYS A 185 8.46 4.77 -16.25
CA CYS A 185 9.03 5.79 -15.38
C CYS A 185 9.45 5.28 -14.00
N LEU A 186 9.18 4.01 -13.67
CA LEU A 186 9.40 3.48 -12.32
C LEU A 186 10.90 3.44 -11.99
N GLU A 187 11.30 4.18 -10.97
CA GLU A 187 12.69 4.29 -10.49
C GLU A 187 12.91 3.42 -9.25
N THR A 188 11.92 3.37 -8.35
CA THR A 188 12.00 2.63 -7.08
C THR A 188 10.79 1.72 -6.84
N PHE A 189 11.06 0.51 -6.35
CA PHE A 189 10.05 -0.46 -5.95
C PHE A 189 10.35 -1.03 -4.57
N ALA A 190 9.39 -0.96 -3.66
CA ALA A 190 9.49 -1.56 -2.33
C ALA A 190 8.29 -2.49 -2.08
N CYS A 191 8.57 -3.70 -1.60
CA CYS A 191 7.54 -4.67 -1.21
C CYS A 191 7.86 -5.21 0.19
N ARG A 192 6.90 -5.11 1.11
CA ARG A 192 7.03 -5.54 2.50
C ARG A 192 5.86 -6.43 2.91
N GLY A 193 6.10 -7.43 3.75
CA GLY A 193 5.05 -8.32 4.27
C GLY A 193 5.29 -9.79 3.90
N GLN A 194 4.24 -10.51 3.53
CA GLN A 194 4.37 -11.92 3.15
C GLN A 194 5.16 -12.09 1.84
N PRO A 195 5.84 -13.21 1.62
CA PRO A 195 6.57 -13.45 0.38
C PRO A 195 5.68 -13.48 -0.87
N THR A 196 5.92 -12.52 -1.77
CA THR A 196 5.14 -12.33 -3.01
C THR A 196 5.96 -12.63 -4.25
N LYS A 197 5.38 -13.33 -5.24
CA LYS A 197 6.06 -13.57 -6.52
C LYS A 197 6.10 -12.30 -7.36
N LEU A 198 7.24 -11.97 -7.94
CA LEU A 198 7.41 -10.78 -8.77
C LEU A 198 7.66 -11.17 -10.22
N ARG A 199 7.03 -10.46 -11.15
CA ARG A 199 7.31 -10.54 -12.59
C ARG A 199 7.59 -9.15 -13.14
N TYR A 200 8.74 -9.01 -13.79
CA TYR A 200 9.16 -7.79 -14.46
C TYR A 200 8.81 -7.89 -15.95
N GLY A 201 8.07 -6.89 -16.44
CA GLY A 201 7.87 -6.58 -17.85
C GLY A 201 8.69 -5.36 -18.24
N GLU A 202 8.06 -4.33 -18.79
CA GLU A 202 8.72 -3.11 -19.24
C GLU A 202 8.93 -2.11 -18.09
N VAL A 203 10.10 -2.18 -17.48
CA VAL A 203 10.56 -1.33 -16.37
C VAL A 203 11.99 -0.82 -16.59
N PRO A 204 12.26 -0.11 -17.71
CA PRO A 204 13.61 0.29 -18.12
C PRO A 204 14.33 1.24 -17.15
N ARG A 205 13.61 1.94 -16.27
CA ARG A 205 14.21 2.90 -15.33
C ARG A 205 14.34 2.38 -13.89
N LEU A 206 13.91 1.14 -13.64
CA LEU A 206 13.90 0.61 -12.26
C LEU A 206 15.33 0.38 -11.77
N ARG A 207 15.78 1.21 -10.83
CA ARG A 207 17.13 1.18 -10.27
C ARG A 207 17.18 0.62 -8.86
N HIS A 208 16.15 0.88 -8.05
CA HIS A 208 16.16 0.52 -6.63
C HIS A 208 15.02 -0.44 -6.30
N VAL A 209 15.37 -1.63 -5.79
CA VAL A 209 14.40 -2.66 -5.38
C VAL A 209 14.63 -3.03 -3.92
N SER A 210 13.60 -2.91 -3.09
CA SER A 210 13.64 -3.27 -1.66
C SER A 210 12.58 -4.31 -1.34
N LEU A 211 13.00 -5.54 -1.05
CA LEU A 211 12.12 -6.66 -0.67
C LEU A 211 12.32 -6.98 0.81
N ASN A 212 11.30 -6.73 1.63
CA ASN A 212 11.32 -6.99 3.06
C ASN A 212 10.21 -7.98 3.43
N PHE A 213 10.53 -9.25 3.36
CA PHE A 213 9.58 -10.32 3.61
C PHE A 213 9.67 -10.87 5.02
N LEU A 214 8.51 -11.22 5.57
CA LEU A 214 8.32 -11.92 6.83
C LEU A 214 7.41 -13.12 6.54
N GLU A 215 7.98 -14.32 6.51
CA GLU A 215 7.21 -15.56 6.44
C GLU A 215 6.75 -15.91 7.85
N THR A 216 5.44 -15.83 8.08
CA THR A 216 4.86 -16.14 9.39
C THR A 216 4.60 -17.63 9.57
N GLY A 217 4.75 -18.47 8.54
CA GLY A 217 4.63 -19.92 8.63
C GLY A 217 3.21 -20.43 8.88
N TYR A 218 2.20 -19.57 8.82
CA TYR A 218 0.79 -19.95 9.01
C TYR A 218 -0.04 -19.44 7.83
N ALA A 219 -0.89 -20.31 7.27
CA ALA A 219 -1.96 -19.85 6.40
C ALA A 219 -3.26 -19.75 7.19
N TYR A 220 -3.93 -18.61 7.08
CA TYR A 220 -5.34 -18.52 7.41
C TYR A 220 -6.12 -19.37 6.40
N THR A 221 -6.76 -20.44 6.85
CA THR A 221 -7.66 -21.30 6.06
C THR A 221 -9.13 -20.90 6.21
N GLY A 222 -9.44 -19.85 6.96
CA GLY A 222 -10.80 -19.34 7.14
C GLY A 222 -11.58 -20.04 8.25
N GLU A 223 -11.07 -21.17 8.73
CA GLU A 223 -11.49 -21.83 9.96
C GLU A 223 -10.34 -21.67 10.97
N HIS A 224 -10.65 -21.69 12.27
CA HIS A 224 -9.79 -21.24 13.38
C HIS A 224 -8.46 -22.00 13.59
N ASP A 225 -8.00 -22.78 12.61
CA ASP A 225 -6.78 -23.58 12.67
C ASP A 225 -5.63 -22.92 11.88
N LEU A 226 -4.62 -22.48 12.63
CA LEU A 226 -3.34 -22.04 12.08
C LEU A 226 -2.51 -23.27 11.68
N VAL A 227 -2.68 -23.76 10.46
CA VAL A 227 -1.84 -24.87 9.98
C VAL A 227 -0.44 -24.35 9.60
N PRO A 228 0.64 -24.97 10.12
CA PRO A 228 2.00 -24.67 9.72
C PRO A 228 2.18 -24.87 8.21
N ARG A 229 2.39 -23.78 7.49
CA ARG A 229 2.60 -23.80 6.05
C ARG A 229 4.10 -23.81 5.78
N LYS A 230 4.65 -24.98 5.42
CA LYS A 230 6.02 -25.10 4.89
C LYS A 230 6.08 -24.59 3.45
N ASN A 231 5.95 -23.29 3.26
CA ASN A 231 6.14 -22.70 1.93
C ASN A 231 7.63 -22.54 1.66
N THR A 232 8.18 -23.31 0.72
CA THR A 232 9.51 -23.01 0.17
C THR A 232 9.40 -22.15 -1.09
N HIS A 233 10.05 -21.01 -1.08
CA HIS A 233 10.14 -20.07 -2.18
C HIS A 233 11.52 -20.17 -2.84
N SER A 234 11.53 -20.41 -4.14
CA SER A 234 12.76 -20.26 -4.93
C SER A 234 13.05 -18.78 -5.08
N LEU A 235 14.32 -18.39 -4.91
CA LEU A 235 14.77 -17.02 -5.09
C LEU A 235 14.44 -16.48 -6.50
N SER A 236 14.47 -17.35 -7.52
CA SER A 236 14.04 -17.00 -8.89
C SER A 236 12.59 -16.49 -8.98
N LYS A 237 11.72 -16.81 -8.00
CA LYS A 237 10.33 -16.33 -7.97
C LYS A 237 10.22 -14.81 -7.78
N PHE A 238 11.28 -14.14 -7.32
CA PHE A 238 11.34 -12.69 -7.16
C PHE A 238 12.00 -11.98 -8.35
N PHE A 239 12.58 -12.73 -9.28
CA PHE A 239 13.33 -12.22 -10.44
C PHE A 239 12.87 -12.85 -11.76
N LYS A 240 11.57 -13.15 -11.87
CA LYS A 240 11.02 -13.74 -13.11
C LYS A 240 10.87 -12.68 -14.20
N GLY A 241 11.19 -13.09 -15.43
CA GLY A 241 11.17 -12.23 -16.61
C GLY A 241 12.57 -11.76 -16.98
N VAL A 242 12.65 -10.79 -17.88
CA VAL A 242 13.90 -10.10 -18.19
C VAL A 242 14.22 -9.19 -17.00
N PRO A 243 15.41 -9.33 -16.37
CA PRO A 243 15.75 -8.52 -15.21
C PRO A 243 15.81 -7.05 -15.60
N PRO A 244 15.17 -6.13 -14.84
CA PRO A 244 15.35 -4.71 -15.03
C PRO A 244 16.81 -4.31 -14.79
N PRO A 245 17.23 -3.10 -15.21
CA PRO A 245 18.56 -2.60 -14.95
C PRO A 245 18.70 -2.06 -13.51
N VAL A 246 18.35 -2.93 -12.55
CA VAL A 246 18.41 -2.68 -11.10
C VAL A 246 19.86 -2.48 -10.70
N GLU A 247 20.14 -1.37 -10.02
CA GLU A 247 21.47 -1.01 -9.52
C GLU A 247 21.63 -1.33 -8.04
N GLU A 248 20.54 -1.21 -7.27
CA GLU A 248 20.53 -1.44 -5.83
C GLU A 248 19.41 -2.39 -5.44
N LEU A 249 19.76 -3.49 -4.78
CA LEU A 249 18.83 -4.49 -4.27
C LEU A 249 18.99 -4.65 -2.76
N PHE A 250 17.91 -4.39 -2.03
CA PHE A 250 17.80 -4.63 -0.60
C PHE A 250 16.90 -5.84 -0.36
N LEU A 251 17.44 -6.88 0.28
CA LEU A 251 16.74 -8.10 0.64
C LEU A 251 16.75 -8.26 2.16
N GLN A 252 15.57 -8.24 2.77
CA GLN A 252 15.38 -8.58 4.17
C GLN A 252 14.40 -9.73 4.23
N LEU A 253 14.87 -10.91 4.62
CA LEU A 253 14.11 -12.15 4.61
C LEU A 253 14.04 -12.67 6.04
N ARG A 254 12.86 -12.61 6.64
CA ARG A 254 12.61 -12.96 8.04
C ARG A 254 11.61 -14.11 8.13
N GLY A 255 11.61 -14.82 9.25
CA GLY A 255 10.67 -15.91 9.55
C GLY A 255 11.27 -16.95 10.48
N HIS A 256 10.43 -17.84 11.02
CA HIS A 256 10.83 -18.87 12.00
C HIS A 256 11.64 -20.04 11.40
N GLN A 257 11.60 -20.22 10.09
CA GLN A 257 12.31 -21.28 9.38
C GLN A 257 12.87 -20.75 8.07
N MET A 258 13.92 -21.38 7.56
CA MET A 258 14.38 -21.11 6.21
C MET A 258 13.30 -21.52 5.21
N TRP A 259 12.72 -20.50 4.58
CA TRP A 259 11.69 -20.67 3.57
C TRP A 259 12.23 -20.43 2.15
N MET A 260 13.53 -20.17 1.99
CA MET A 260 14.16 -19.88 0.70
C MET A 260 14.99 -21.05 0.18
N LYS A 261 14.71 -21.50 -1.05
CA LYS A 261 15.50 -22.56 -1.70
C LYS A 261 16.68 -21.95 -2.46
N PRO A 262 17.93 -22.42 -2.24
CA PRO A 262 19.06 -22.09 -3.11
C PRO A 262 18.76 -22.67 -4.49
N THR A 263 18.38 -21.79 -5.41
CA THR A 263 18.03 -22.14 -6.78
C THR A 263 18.73 -21.16 -7.69
N ALA A 264 19.25 -21.67 -8.81
CA ALA A 264 19.92 -20.85 -9.78
C ALA A 264 18.99 -19.72 -10.26
N ILE A 265 19.52 -18.50 -10.26
CA ILE A 265 18.86 -17.37 -10.90
C ILE A 265 19.20 -17.49 -12.39
N ILE A 266 18.20 -17.76 -13.21
CA ILE A 266 18.39 -17.97 -14.66
C ILE A 266 18.84 -16.67 -15.34
N SER A 267 18.43 -15.53 -14.79
CA SER A 267 18.72 -14.18 -15.30
C SER A 267 19.98 -13.58 -14.68
N ARG A 268 20.89 -13.06 -15.51
CA ARG A 268 22.05 -12.28 -15.05
C ARG A 268 21.62 -10.87 -14.64
N LEU A 269 22.00 -10.45 -13.44
CA LEU A 269 21.77 -9.13 -12.86
C LEU A 269 22.92 -8.18 -13.23
N ASN A 270 23.13 -7.95 -14.52
CA ASN A 270 24.31 -7.24 -15.04
C ASN A 270 24.42 -5.77 -14.59
N ASN A 271 23.35 -5.14 -14.12
CA ASN A 271 23.39 -3.74 -13.69
C ASN A 271 23.53 -3.60 -12.17
N LEU A 272 23.50 -4.71 -11.42
CA LEU A 272 23.48 -4.68 -9.97
C LEU A 272 24.85 -4.29 -9.42
N LYS A 273 24.92 -3.12 -8.77
CA LYS A 273 26.14 -2.56 -8.17
C LYS A 273 26.15 -2.73 -6.66
N LYS A 274 24.99 -2.64 -5.99
CA LYS A 274 24.89 -2.77 -4.53
C LYS A 274 23.87 -3.83 -4.13
N LEU A 275 24.31 -4.76 -3.31
CA LEU A 275 23.46 -5.81 -2.73
C LEU A 275 23.51 -5.71 -1.21
N PHE A 276 22.35 -5.46 -0.62
CA PHE A 276 22.17 -5.42 0.82
C PHE A 276 21.29 -6.59 1.23
N ILE A 277 21.80 -7.44 2.10
CA ILE A 277 21.08 -8.58 2.66
C ILE A 277 21.04 -8.38 4.17
N ALA A 278 19.84 -8.27 4.73
CA ALA A 278 19.65 -7.94 6.13
C ALA A 278 18.87 -9.00 6.89
N ASN A 279 19.26 -9.21 8.15
CA ASN A 279 18.61 -10.10 9.11
C ASN A 279 18.59 -11.57 8.68
N VAL A 280 19.72 -12.05 8.17
CA VAL A 280 19.90 -13.49 7.90
C VAL A 280 20.12 -14.19 9.25
N PRO A 281 19.25 -15.13 9.66
CA PRO A 281 19.47 -15.90 10.87
C PRO A 281 20.73 -16.78 10.77
N MET A 282 21.50 -16.90 11.85
CA MET A 282 22.73 -17.73 11.91
C MET A 282 22.50 -19.20 11.53
N ASP A 283 21.31 -19.73 11.78
CA ASP A 283 20.93 -21.11 11.50
C ASP A 283 20.51 -21.33 10.03
N TRP A 284 20.46 -20.27 9.22
CA TRP A 284 20.18 -20.40 7.80
C TRP A 284 21.46 -20.70 7.01
N ASP A 285 21.43 -21.78 6.24
CA ASP A 285 22.32 -21.97 5.09
C ASP A 285 22.40 -20.70 4.22
N THR A 286 23.61 -20.19 4.05
CA THR A 286 23.92 -18.99 3.28
C THR A 286 24.24 -19.27 1.82
N PHE A 287 24.17 -20.53 1.35
CA PHE A 287 24.50 -20.90 -0.02
C PHE A 287 23.69 -20.15 -1.10
N TRP A 288 22.46 -19.75 -0.79
CA TRP A 288 21.63 -18.93 -1.69
C TRP A 288 22.17 -17.51 -1.90
N ILE A 289 23.04 -16.99 -1.02
CA ILE A 289 23.71 -15.71 -1.21
C ILE A 289 24.73 -15.83 -2.35
N PHE A 290 25.44 -16.96 -2.43
CA PHE A 290 26.39 -17.19 -3.53
C PHE A 290 25.68 -17.29 -4.89
N THR A 291 24.43 -17.75 -4.95
CA THR A 291 23.68 -17.74 -6.21
C THR A 291 23.30 -16.33 -6.67
N LEU A 292 23.10 -15.37 -5.76
CA LEU A 292 22.96 -13.95 -6.10
C LEU A 292 24.26 -13.35 -6.58
N PHE A 293 25.35 -13.64 -5.87
CA PHE A 293 26.68 -13.16 -6.22
C PHE A 293 27.10 -13.63 -7.61
N ALA A 294 26.93 -14.93 -7.90
CA ALA A 294 27.20 -15.50 -9.22
C ALA A 294 26.34 -14.89 -10.34
N ALA A 295 25.14 -14.41 -10.03
CA ALA A 295 24.26 -13.74 -10.99
C ALA A 295 24.60 -12.26 -11.21
N ALA A 296 25.41 -11.63 -10.36
CA ALA A 296 25.71 -10.19 -10.37
C ALA A 296 27.22 -9.91 -10.60
N PRO A 297 27.73 -10.04 -11.84
CA PRO A 297 29.16 -9.96 -12.13
C PRO A 297 29.78 -8.57 -11.93
N TYR A 298 28.97 -7.50 -11.89
CA TYR A 298 29.43 -6.11 -11.74
C TYR A 298 29.16 -5.54 -10.35
N LEU A 299 28.96 -6.42 -9.36
CA LEU A 299 28.69 -6.01 -7.98
C LEU A 299 29.89 -5.28 -7.38
N GLN A 300 29.68 -4.07 -6.89
CA GLN A 300 30.70 -3.21 -6.29
C GLN A 300 30.65 -3.25 -4.76
N SER A 301 29.46 -3.45 -4.20
CA SER A 301 29.25 -3.45 -2.75
C SER A 301 28.31 -4.59 -2.36
N LEU A 302 28.77 -5.44 -1.44
CA LEU A 302 27.97 -6.48 -0.80
C LEU A 302 27.94 -6.22 0.71
N HIS A 303 26.75 -6.04 1.26
CA HIS A 303 26.54 -5.96 2.70
C HIS A 303 25.66 -7.12 3.15
N VAL A 304 26.15 -7.95 4.05
CA VAL A 304 25.39 -9.06 4.64
C VAL A 304 25.36 -8.87 6.15
N HIS A 305 24.17 -8.66 6.70
CA HIS A 305 23.93 -8.59 8.13
C HIS A 305 23.33 -9.90 8.62
N VAL A 306 24.14 -10.65 9.37
CA VAL A 306 23.76 -11.89 10.04
C VAL A 306 23.33 -11.57 11.47
N CYS A 307 22.15 -12.04 11.86
CA CYS A 307 21.64 -11.84 13.21
C CYS A 307 21.88 -13.09 14.07
N PRO A 308 22.35 -12.95 15.32
CA PRO A 308 22.19 -14.00 16.31
C PRO A 308 20.69 -14.27 16.49
N LEU A 309 20.33 -15.55 16.61
CA LEU A 309 18.94 -16.06 16.63
C LEU A 309 17.97 -15.12 17.38
N SER A 310 16.83 -14.85 16.76
CA SER A 310 15.65 -14.34 17.48
C SER A 310 15.27 -15.41 18.51
N THR A 311 15.57 -15.16 19.77
CA THR A 311 15.06 -15.96 20.89
C THR A 311 13.53 -16.02 20.81
N LYS A 312 13.02 -17.24 20.55
CA LYS A 312 11.67 -17.78 20.75
C LYS A 312 10.47 -16.91 20.37
#